data_AF-A0A849HIK0-F1
#
_entry.id   AF-A0A849HIK0-F1
#
_cell.length_a   1.000
_cell.length_b   1.000
_cell.length_c   1.000
_cell.angle_alpha   90.00
_cell.angle_beta   90.00
_cell.angle_gamma   90.00
#
_symmetry.space_group_name_H-M   'P 1'
#
loop_
_entity.id
_entity.type
_entity.pdbx_description
1 polymer ?
#
loop_
_entity_poly.entity_id
_entity_poly.type
_entity_poly.pdbx_seq_one_letter_code
_entity_poly.pdbx_strand_id
1 'polypeptide(L)'
;MIQVAPCGGELCGRIVGIALKHPGDPMPVDWRGQPQCGEVILQTALMRSDGGAAKWVGTVLDPRNGDVYHASIALDANHDLRMRGYLGLPILGQTQTWQRYDGQIPVGCKLARAPLVPYR
;
A
#
# COMPACT_ATOMS: atom_id res chain seq x y z
N MET A 1 4.15 2.59 5.75
CA MET A 1 4.55 1.17 5.64
C MET A 1 3.32 0.33 5.48
N ILE A 2 3.28 -0.43 4.39
CA ILE A 2 2.21 -1.34 4.07
C ILE A 2 2.76 -2.75 4.14
N GLN A 3 2.15 -3.60 4.97
CA GLN A 3 2.41 -5.02 4.95
C GLN A 3 1.53 -5.63 3.86
N VAL A 4 2.15 -6.21 2.83
CA VAL A 4 1.45 -6.98 1.81
C VAL A 4 1.57 -8.46 2.15
N ALA A 5 0.43 -9.13 2.34
CA ALA A 5 0.38 -10.53 2.73
C ALA A 5 -0.85 -11.23 2.14
N PRO A 6 -0.83 -12.56 2.01
CA PRO A 6 -2.02 -13.33 1.66
C PRO A 6 -3.15 -13.11 2.66
N CYS A 7 -4.37 -12.94 2.15
CA CYS A 7 -5.60 -12.81 2.91
C CYS A 7 -6.66 -13.71 2.26
N GLY A 8 -6.69 -14.99 2.66
CA GLY A 8 -7.49 -15.99 1.93
C GLY A 8 -6.89 -16.29 0.56
N GLY A 9 -7.70 -16.21 -0.50
CA GLY A 9 -7.27 -16.42 -1.91
C GLY A 9 -6.65 -15.19 -2.58
N GLU A 10 -6.46 -14.11 -1.83
CA GLU A 10 -6.12 -12.77 -2.31
C GLU A 10 -4.80 -12.26 -1.68
N LEU A 11 -4.26 -11.16 -2.21
CA LEU A 11 -3.26 -10.35 -1.53
C LEU A 11 -3.91 -9.09 -0.97
N CYS A 12 -3.66 -8.82 0.31
CA CYS A 12 -4.09 -7.61 0.98
C CYS A 12 -2.89 -6.77 1.40
N GLY A 13 -3.08 -5.45 1.42
CA GLY A 13 -2.14 -4.48 1.99
C GLY A 13 -2.72 -3.82 3.23
N ARG A 14 -2.05 -3.97 4.37
CA ARG A 14 -2.42 -3.37 5.65
C ARG A 14 -1.44 -2.27 6.06
N ILE A 15 -1.93 -1.15 6.55
CA ILE A 15 -1.07 -0.12 7.15
C ILE A 15 -0.48 -0.66 8.46
N VAL A 16 0.85 -0.78 8.52
CA VAL A 16 1.57 -1.27 9.71
C VAL A 16 2.53 -0.25 10.29
N GLY A 17 2.72 0.88 9.62
CA GLY A 17 3.53 1.98 10.15
C GLY A 17 3.28 3.26 9.38
N ILE A 18 3.22 4.39 10.08
CA ILE A 18 3.02 5.72 9.51
C ILE A 18 4.15 6.62 9.99
N ALA A 19 4.83 7.27 9.05
CA ALA A 19 5.80 8.32 9.36
C ALA A 19 5.06 9.58 9.77
N LEU A 20 5.26 10.01 11.02
CA LEU A 20 4.66 11.21 11.54
C LEU A 20 5.44 12.46 11.09
N LYS A 21 4.75 13.60 11.01
CA LYS A 21 5.40 14.87 10.67
C LYS A 21 6.31 15.33 11.79
N HIS A 22 5.86 15.22 13.04
CA HIS A 22 6.68 15.47 14.23
C HIS A 22 6.61 14.29 15.21
N PRO A 23 7.71 14.03 15.95
CA PRO A 23 7.67 13.11 17.08
C PRO A 23 6.58 13.51 18.08
N GLY A 24 5.71 12.56 18.43
CA GLY A 24 4.62 12.79 19.39
C GLY A 24 3.27 13.14 18.78
N ASP A 25 3.19 13.40 17.47
CA ASP A 25 1.90 13.63 16.80
C ASP A 25 0.92 12.45 17.06
N PRO A 26 -0.40 12.74 17.12
CA PRO A 26 -1.40 11.68 17.24
C PRO A 26 -1.35 10.77 16.00
N MET A 27 -1.84 9.53 16.16
CA MET A 27 -2.00 8.63 15.02
C MET A 27 -3.05 9.23 14.06
N PRO A 28 -2.77 9.36 12.76
CA PRO A 28 -3.77 9.79 11.79
C PRO A 28 -5.00 8.89 11.84
N VAL A 29 -6.16 9.52 11.67
CA VAL A 29 -7.45 8.82 11.57
C VAL A 29 -7.91 8.72 10.12
N ASP A 30 -8.70 7.71 9.82
CA ASP A 30 -9.35 7.49 8.55
C ASP A 30 -10.54 8.46 8.38
N TRP A 31 -11.19 8.39 7.22
CA TRP A 31 -12.39 9.17 6.89
C TRP A 31 -13.60 8.92 7.80
N ARG A 32 -13.55 7.89 8.67
CA ARG A 32 -14.57 7.56 9.69
C ARG A 32 -14.12 7.94 11.10
N GLY A 33 -12.95 8.56 11.27
CA GLY A 33 -12.37 8.91 12.56
C GLY A 33 -11.71 7.76 13.31
N GLN A 34 -11.49 6.60 12.68
CA GLN A 34 -10.79 5.46 13.27
C GLN A 34 -9.28 5.55 13.00
N PRO A 35 -8.39 5.02 13.86
CA PRO A 35 -6.96 5.02 13.56
C PRO A 35 -6.64 4.34 12.22
N GLN A 36 -5.87 5.00 11.34
CA GLN A 36 -5.46 4.40 10.07
C GLN A 36 -4.54 3.19 10.26
N CYS A 37 -3.87 3.09 11.41
CA CYS A 37 -3.04 1.94 11.68
C CYS A 37 -3.88 0.66 11.76
N GLY A 38 -3.43 -0.36 11.03
CA GLY A 38 -4.11 -1.63 10.94
C GLY A 38 -5.21 -1.64 9.88
N GLU A 39 -5.52 -0.53 9.22
CA GLU A 39 -6.50 -0.51 8.13
C GLU A 39 -5.98 -1.28 6.91
N VAL A 40 -6.85 -2.11 6.33
CA VAL A 40 -6.58 -2.79 5.05
C VAL A 40 -6.98 -1.83 3.94
N ILE A 41 -5.98 -1.32 3.22
CA ILE A 41 -6.17 -0.34 2.15
C ILE A 41 -6.06 -0.95 0.76
N LEU A 42 -5.63 -2.20 0.65
CA LEU A 42 -5.42 -2.86 -0.63
C LEU A 42 -6.05 -4.25 -0.56
N GLN A 43 -6.85 -4.59 -1.55
CA GLN A 43 -7.47 -5.91 -1.72
C GLN A 43 -7.34 -6.31 -3.18
N THR A 44 -6.75 -7.46 -3.46
CA THR A 44 -6.44 -7.87 -4.84
C THR A 44 -6.50 -9.38 -5.03
N ALA A 45 -6.95 -9.80 -6.21
CA ALA A 45 -6.92 -11.20 -6.62
C ALA A 45 -5.79 -11.46 -7.61
N LEU A 46 -5.25 -12.69 -7.62
CA LEU A 46 -4.26 -13.11 -8.60
C LEU A 46 -4.91 -13.15 -9.98
N MET A 47 -4.37 -12.36 -10.90
CA MET A 47 -4.67 -12.41 -12.31
C MET A 47 -3.49 -13.06 -13.02
N ARG A 48 -3.63 -14.36 -13.34
CA ARG A 48 -2.62 -15.07 -14.13
C ARG A 48 -2.62 -14.48 -15.55
N SER A 49 -1.43 -14.17 -16.05
CA SER A 49 -1.22 -13.88 -17.46
C SER A 49 -0.50 -15.06 -18.09
N ASP A 50 -0.78 -15.32 -19.37
CA ASP A 50 -0.24 -16.45 -20.12
C ASP A 50 1.29 -16.40 -20.32
N GLY A 51 1.94 -15.29 -19.92
CA GLY A 51 3.38 -15.01 -20.08
C GLY A 51 4.23 -15.08 -18.80
N GLY A 52 3.70 -15.59 -17.68
CA GLY A 52 4.50 -16.05 -16.54
C GLY A 52 4.77 -15.06 -15.39
N ALA A 53 4.56 -13.76 -15.57
CA ALA A 53 4.66 -12.81 -14.45
C ALA A 53 3.34 -12.75 -13.67
N ALA A 54 3.42 -12.94 -12.35
CA ALA A 54 2.28 -12.78 -11.46
C ALA A 54 1.84 -11.31 -11.40
N LYS A 55 0.56 -11.09 -11.69
CA LYS A 55 -0.10 -9.78 -11.58
C LYS A 55 -1.30 -9.93 -10.66
N TRP A 56 -1.53 -8.94 -9.82
CA TRP A 56 -2.72 -8.87 -8.98
C TRP A 56 -3.55 -7.65 -9.36
N VAL A 57 -4.88 -7.79 -9.33
CA VAL A 57 -5.82 -6.72 -9.67
C VAL A 57 -6.90 -6.66 -8.61
N GLY A 58 -7.34 -5.46 -8.27
CA GLY A 58 -8.41 -5.24 -7.30
C GLY A 58 -8.60 -3.76 -7.04
N THR A 59 -8.60 -3.37 -5.76
CA THR A 59 -8.87 -1.99 -5.34
C THR A 59 -7.88 -1.50 -4.30
N VAL A 60 -7.70 -0.18 -4.26
CA VAL A 60 -6.98 0.54 -3.22
C VAL A 60 -7.87 1.64 -2.63
N LEU A 61 -7.98 1.66 -1.31
CA LEU A 61 -8.67 2.68 -0.53
C LEU A 61 -7.66 3.78 -0.16
N ASP A 62 -8.03 5.04 -0.38
CA ASP A 62 -7.37 6.17 0.26
C ASP A 62 -8.00 6.39 1.65
N PRO A 63 -7.29 6.06 2.74
CA PRO A 63 -7.86 6.13 4.08
C PRO A 63 -8.16 7.57 4.51
N ARG A 64 -7.56 8.58 3.84
CA ARG A 64 -7.71 9.99 4.20
C ARG A 64 -9.08 10.55 3.86
N ASN A 65 -9.71 10.04 2.81
CA ASN A 65 -10.99 10.56 2.32
C ASN A 65 -12.03 9.47 2.00
N GLY A 66 -11.64 8.19 1.97
CA GLY A 66 -12.53 7.07 1.73
C GLY A 66 -12.69 6.68 0.26
N ASP A 67 -11.98 7.35 -0.64
CA ASP A 67 -12.05 7.05 -2.07
C ASP A 67 -11.47 5.66 -2.37
N VAL A 68 -12.13 4.93 -3.25
CA VAL A 68 -11.69 3.61 -3.71
C VAL A 68 -11.34 3.67 -5.18
N TYR A 69 -10.12 3.28 -5.51
CA TYR A 69 -9.58 3.27 -6.87
C TYR A 69 -9.32 1.83 -7.32
N HIS A 70 -9.37 1.58 -8.62
CA HIS A 70 -8.87 0.31 -9.14
C HIS A 70 -7.36 0.24 -8.97
N ALA A 71 -6.87 -0.94 -8.61
CA ALA A 71 -5.46 -1.19 -8.37
C ALA A 71 -4.96 -2.34 -9.24
N SER A 72 -3.73 -2.22 -9.74
CA SER A 72 -2.98 -3.34 -10.29
C SER A 72 -1.57 -3.38 -9.72
N ILE A 73 -1.10 -4.57 -9.37
CA ILE A 73 0.18 -4.80 -8.72
C ILE A 73 0.97 -5.84 -9.49
N ALA A 74 2.26 -5.59 -9.67
CA ALA A 74 3.22 -6.55 -10.16
C ALA A 74 4.60 -6.29 -9.56
N LEU A 75 5.45 -7.32 -9.52
CA LEU A 75 6.87 -7.13 -9.24
C LEU A 75 7.58 -6.66 -10.52
N ASP A 76 8.52 -5.73 -10.37
CA ASP A 76 9.46 -5.41 -11.44
C ASP A 76 10.71 -6.29 -11.41
N ALA A 77 11.65 -6.03 -12.31
CA ALA A 77 12.89 -6.79 -12.43
C ALA A 77 13.80 -6.70 -11.19
N ASN A 78 13.63 -5.66 -10.36
CA ASN A 78 14.39 -5.47 -9.12
C ASN A 78 13.67 -6.08 -7.91
N HIS A 79 12.57 -6.80 -8.12
CA HIS A 79 11.68 -7.30 -7.06
C HIS A 79 11.02 -6.18 -6.23
N ASP A 80 10.95 -4.96 -6.77
CA ASP A 80 10.15 -3.89 -6.19
C ASP A 80 8.68 -4.05 -6.61
N LEU A 81 7.76 -3.67 -5.73
CA LEU A 81 6.33 -3.82 -5.97
C LEU A 81 5.80 -2.55 -6.65
N ARG A 82 5.44 -2.65 -7.93
CA ARG A 82 4.78 -1.57 -8.66
C ARG A 82 3.29 -1.64 -8.46
N MET A 83 2.74 -0.64 -7.79
CA MET A 83 1.30 -0.49 -7.56
C MET A 83 0.80 0.66 -8.44
N ARG A 84 -0.23 0.40 -9.24
CA ARG A 84 -0.91 1.43 -10.04
C ARG A 84 -2.36 1.56 -9.60
N GLY A 85 -2.72 2.75 -9.12
CA GLY A 85 -4.09 3.17 -8.82
C GLY A 85 -4.68 3.99 -9.96
N TYR A 86 -5.92 3.75 -10.36
CA TYR A 86 -6.59 4.47 -11.46
C TYR A 86 -8.10 4.53 -11.31
N LEU A 87 -8.71 5.52 -11.97
CA LEU A 87 -10.16 5.68 -12.06
C LEU A 87 -10.64 5.26 -13.47
N GLY A 88 -11.46 4.21 -13.55
CA GLY A 88 -11.95 3.67 -14.81
C GLY A 88 -10.85 3.02 -15.66
N LEU A 89 -10.21 3.78 -16.56
CA LEU A 89 -9.18 3.26 -17.47
C LEU A 89 -7.79 3.26 -16.82
N PRO A 90 -6.99 2.18 -16.96
CA PRO A 90 -5.64 2.12 -16.38
C PRO A 90 -4.73 3.26 -16.80
N ILE A 91 -4.89 3.89 -17.96
CA ILE A 91 -4.05 5.00 -18.40
C ILE A 91 -4.27 6.29 -17.59
N LEU A 92 -5.45 6.46 -16.98
CA LEU A 92 -5.81 7.62 -16.15
C LEU A 92 -5.54 7.33 -14.67
N GLY A 93 -4.27 7.09 -14.35
CA GLY A 93 -3.86 6.70 -13.01
C GLY A 93 -2.42 7.03 -12.69
N GLN A 94 -2.05 6.77 -11.44
CA GLN A 94 -0.70 6.98 -10.91
C GLN A 94 -0.07 5.65 -10.54
N THR A 95 1.21 5.53 -10.81
CA THR A 95 2.01 4.36 -10.38
C THR A 95 2.92 4.79 -9.24
N GLN A 96 2.95 3.99 -8.20
CA GLN A 96 3.94 4.06 -7.13
C GLN A 96 4.80 2.80 -7.15
N THR A 97 6.08 2.97 -6.84
CA THR A 97 7.00 1.85 -6.63
C THR A 97 7.24 1.71 -5.14
N TRP A 98 6.90 0.55 -4.59
CA TRP A 98 7.07 0.21 -3.20
C TRP A 98 8.26 -0.72 -3.04
N GLN A 99 9.26 -0.23 -2.33
CA GLN A 99 10.44 -1.01 -1.99
C GLN A 99 10.25 -1.74 -0.67
N ARG A 100 10.95 -2.85 -0.50
CA ARG A 100 10.93 -3.60 0.75
C ARG A 100 11.50 -2.72 1.87
N TYR A 101 10.76 -2.59 2.95
CA TYR A 101 11.25 -1.97 4.17
C TYR A 101 12.12 -2.97 4.94
N ASP A 102 13.35 -2.59 5.26
CA ASP A 102 14.36 -3.37 5.97
C ASP A 102 14.53 -2.96 7.45
N GLY A 103 13.91 -1.84 7.84
CA GLY A 103 13.93 -1.35 9.22
C GLY A 103 12.94 -2.06 10.15
N GLN A 104 13.00 -1.71 11.43
CA GLN A 104 12.08 -2.21 12.45
C GLN A 104 10.77 -1.42 12.43
N ILE A 105 9.64 -2.13 12.41
CA ILE A 105 8.33 -1.52 12.62
C ILE A 105 8.12 -1.40 14.14
N PRO A 106 8.06 -0.18 14.70
CA PRO A 106 7.93 0.02 16.13
C PRO A 106 6.54 -0.39 16.63
N VAL A 107 6.48 -0.80 17.89
CA VAL A 107 5.22 -1.06 18.59
C VAL A 107 4.35 0.20 18.54
N GLY A 108 3.09 0.04 18.12
CA GLY A 108 2.15 1.17 18.02
C GLY A 108 2.22 1.96 16.70
N CYS A 109 2.91 1.46 15.67
CA CYS A 109 2.72 1.89 14.26
C CYS A 109 3.18 3.33 13.95
N LYS A 110 3.85 3.99 14.89
CA LYS A 110 4.39 5.35 14.74
C LYS A 110 5.87 5.28 14.36
N LEU A 111 6.19 5.65 13.13
CA LEU A 111 7.58 5.76 12.68
C LEU A 111 8.10 7.16 12.97
N ALA A 112 9.21 7.24 13.70
CA ALA A 112 9.84 8.51 14.07
C ALA A 112 10.34 9.31 12.85
N ARG A 113 10.66 8.62 11.75
CA ARG A 113 11.02 9.19 10.45
C ARG A 113 10.58 8.26 9.32
N ALA A 114 10.22 8.82 8.16
CA ALA A 114 10.18 8.03 6.94
C ALA A 114 11.59 7.51 6.65
N PRO A 115 11.77 6.25 6.22
CA PRO A 115 13.08 5.79 5.80
C PRO A 115 13.56 6.67 4.66
N LEU A 116 14.88 6.85 4.59
CA LEU A 116 15.57 7.57 3.51
C LEU A 116 15.56 6.70 2.25
N VAL A 117 14.38 6.33 1.78
CA VAL A 117 14.20 5.75 0.45
C VAL A 117 13.93 6.93 -0.47
N PRO A 118 14.83 7.29 -1.39
CA PRO A 118 14.55 8.33 -2.35
C PRO A 118 13.37 7.87 -3.20
N TYR A 119 12.23 8.56 -3.10
CA TYR A 119 11.21 8.54 -4.13
C TYR A 119 11.90 9.02 -5.42
N ARG A 120 12.06 8.12 -6.41
CA ARG A 120 12.37 8.52 -7.78
C ARG A 120 11.07 8.69 -8.56
#